data_AF-A0A6V7HS35-F1
#
_entry.id   AF-A0A6V7HS35-F1
#
_cell.length_a   1.000
_cell.length_b   1.000
_cell.length_c   1.000
_cell.angle_alpha   90.00
_cell.angle_beta   90.00
_cell.angle_gamma   90.00
#
_symmetry.space_group_name_H-M   'P 1'
#
loop_
_entity.id
_entity.type
_entity.pdbx_description
1 polymer ?
#
loop_
_entity_poly.entity_id
_entity_poly.type
_entity_poly.pdbx_seq_one_letter_code
_entity_poly.pdbx_strand_id
1 'polypeptide(L)' 'VRGAPAIAIVGCLSLAVELKNEDYPDKQTLRREIEGKLNYLVSARPTAVNIKLAAEELLDLANELGQDDSVSRTQMKD' A
#
# COMPACT_ATOMS: atom_id res chain seq x y z
N VAL A 1 -22.03 4.09 -7.79
CA VAL A 1 -20.72 3.98 -7.09
C VAL A 1 -20.45 5.30 -6.37
N ARG A 2 -20.99 5.49 -5.16
CA ARG A 2 -20.74 6.69 -4.35
C ARG A 2 -20.82 6.34 -2.88
N GLY A 3 -19.77 6.74 -2.16
CA GLY A 3 -19.50 6.41 -0.78
C GLY A 3 -17.99 6.41 -0.55
N ALA A 4 -17.56 6.95 0.58
CA ALA A 4 -16.18 6.89 1.07
C ALA A 4 -15.44 5.54 0.87
N PRO A 5 -16.08 4.35 0.95
CA PRO A 5 -15.39 3.08 0.69
C PRO A 5 -14.88 2.90 -0.76
N ALA A 6 -15.56 3.41 -1.77
CA ALA A 6 -15.12 3.22 -3.17
C ALA A 6 -13.83 3.97 -3.50
N ILE A 7 -13.59 5.11 -2.83
CA ILE A 7 -12.38 5.92 -3.02
C ILE A 7 -11.17 5.25 -2.38
N ALA A 8 -11.35 4.62 -1.21
CA ALA A 8 -10.30 3.86 -0.55
C ALA A 8 -9.80 2.71 -1.44
N ILE A 9 -10.74 1.96 -2.03
CA ILE A 9 -10.42 0.85 -2.94
C ILE A 9 -9.64 1.34 -4.18
N VAL A 10 -10.06 2.46 -4.79
CA VAL A 10 -9.36 3.01 -5.96
C VAL A 10 -7.94 3.46 -5.62
N GLY A 11 -7.72 4.12 -4.47
CA GLY A 11 -6.38 4.52 -4.03
C GLY A 11 -5.44 3.34 -3.79
N CYS A 12 -5.95 2.27 -3.17
CA CYS A 12 -5.20 1.04 -2.94
C CYS A 12 -4.89 0.30 -4.27
N LEU A 13 -5.84 0.28 -5.20
CA LEU A 13 -5.64 -0.34 -6.52
C LEU A 13 -4.62 0.42 -7.37
N SER A 14 -4.63 1.74 -7.33
CA SER A 14 -3.60 2.57 -8.00
C SER A 14 -2.20 2.27 -7.46
N LEU A 15 -2.06 2.12 -6.15
CA LEU A 15 -0.81 1.70 -5.52
C LEU A 15 -0.37 0.31 -6.02
N ALA A 16 -1.26 -0.68 -6.00
CA ALA A 16 -0.94 -2.04 -6.46
C ALA A 16 -0.48 -2.08 -7.92
N VAL A 17 -1.13 -1.32 -8.81
CA VAL A 17 -0.73 -1.21 -10.23
C VAL A 17 0.66 -0.58 -10.37
N GLU A 18 0.97 0.45 -9.59
CA GLU A 18 2.27 1.10 -9.63
C GLU A 18 3.39 0.17 -9.14
N LEU A 19 3.17 -0.53 -8.03
CA LEU A 19 4.11 -1.53 -7.49
C LEU A 19 4.39 -2.67 -8.49
N LYS A 20 3.36 -3.11 -9.25
CA LYS A 20 3.53 -4.16 -10.27
C LYS A 20 4.48 -3.73 -11.38
N ASN A 21 4.45 -2.47 -11.79
CA ASN A 21 5.24 -1.93 -12.90
C ASN A 21 6.69 -1.59 -12.53
N GLU A 22 7.01 -1.53 -11.24
CA GLU A 22 8.35 -1.20 -10.76
C GLU A 22 9.14 -2.42 -10.30
N ASP A 23 10.47 -2.32 -10.42
CA ASP A 23 11.43 -3.30 -9.92
C ASP A 23 12.21 -2.69 -8.74
N TYR A 24 11.89 -3.17 -7.54
CA TYR A 24 12.60 -2.82 -6.30
C TYR A 24 13.83 -3.73 -6.06
N PRO A 25 14.95 -3.20 -5.56
CA PRO A 25 16.15 -4.00 -5.29
C PRO A 25 15.97 -5.03 -4.17
N ASP A 26 15.15 -4.72 -3.16
CA ASP A 26 14.97 -5.55 -1.97
C ASP A 26 13.58 -5.31 -1.32
N LYS A 27 13.19 -6.17 -0.38
CA LYS A 27 11.90 -6.08 0.33
C LYS A 27 11.78 -4.82 1.19
N GLN A 28 12.89 -4.35 1.76
CA GLN A 28 12.90 -3.17 2.63
C GLN A 28 12.63 -1.89 1.82
N THR A 29 13.22 -1.79 0.62
CA THR A 29 12.96 -0.73 -0.33
C THR A 29 11.50 -0.75 -0.80
N LEU A 30 10.98 -1.93 -1.18
CA LEU A 30 9.55 -2.09 -1.54
C LEU A 30 8.62 -1.63 -0.40
N ARG A 31 8.86 -2.08 0.84
CA ARG A 31 8.06 -1.68 2.01
C ARG A 31 8.11 -0.18 2.26
N ARG A 32 9.28 0.45 2.11
CA ARG A 32 9.45 1.89 2.30
C ARG A 32 8.69 2.70 1.25
N GLU A 33 8.67 2.24 0.01
CA GLU A 33 7.91 2.87 -1.07
C GLU A 33 6.39 2.75 -0.83
N ILE A 34 5.92 1.58 -0.38
CA ILE A 34 4.53 1.37 0.05
C ILE A 34 4.15 2.37 1.15
N GLU A 35 4.95 2.44 2.22
CA GLU A 35 4.72 3.37 3.34
C GLU A 35 4.68 4.83 2.87
N GLY A 36 5.63 5.24 2.01
CA GLY A 36 5.69 6.59 1.47
C GLY A 36 4.42 6.96 0.68
N LYS A 37 3.97 6.07 -0.21
CA LYS A 37 2.78 6.29 -1.04
C LYS A 37 1.48 6.28 -0.22
N LEU A 38 1.37 5.39 0.78
CA LEU A 38 0.22 5.35 1.69
C LEU A 38 0.14 6.63 2.55
N ASN A 39 1.28 7.08 3.10
CA ASN A 39 1.34 8.34 3.85
C ASN A 39 1.00 9.55 2.97
N TYR A 40 1.48 9.58 1.73
CA TYR A 40 1.10 10.60 0.75
C TYR A 40 -0.42 10.59 0.50
N LEU A 41 -1.02 9.42 0.29
CA LEU A 41 -2.45 9.28 0.04
C LEU A 41 -3.30 9.79 1.22
N VAL A 42 -2.91 9.47 2.46
CA VAL A 42 -3.57 9.96 3.68
C VAL A 42 -3.42 11.48 3.83
N SER A 43 -2.20 12.00 3.63
CA SER A 43 -1.92 13.44 3.75
C SER A 43 -2.64 14.28 2.69
N ALA A 44 -2.82 13.74 1.47
CA ALA A 44 -3.55 14.41 0.39
C ALA A 44 -5.07 14.51 0.67
N ARG A 45 -5.62 13.65 1.54
CA ARG A 45 -7.05 13.57 1.86
C ARG A 45 -7.30 13.33 3.35
N PRO A 46 -6.90 14.26 4.23
CA PRO A 46 -6.85 14.02 5.69
C PRO A 46 -8.22 13.78 6.34
N THR A 47 -9.31 14.20 5.68
CA THR A 47 -10.69 14.00 6.17
C THR A 47 -11.31 12.68 5.68
N ALA A 48 -10.65 11.95 4.78
CA ALA A 48 -11.12 10.69 4.24
C ALA A 48 -10.75 9.53 5.17
N VAL A 49 -11.50 9.36 6.27
CA VAL A 49 -11.22 8.36 7.31
C VAL A 49 -11.06 6.95 6.75
N ASN A 50 -11.87 6.55 5.76
CA ASN A 50 -11.76 5.22 5.16
C ASN A 50 -10.46 4.99 4.38
N ILE A 51 -9.88 6.05 3.80
CA ILE A 51 -8.56 5.97 3.16
C ILE A 51 -7.49 5.73 4.21
N LYS A 52 -7.58 6.44 5.34
CA LYS A 52 -6.66 6.27 6.46
C LYS A 52 -6.71 4.84 6.99
N LEU A 53 -7.90 4.30 7.25
CA LEU A 53 -8.06 2.92 7.74
C LEU A 53 -7.49 1.89 6.76
N ALA A 54 -7.82 2.02 5.47
CA ALA A 54 -7.28 1.11 4.45
C ALA A 54 -5.75 1.23 4.30
N ALA A 55 -5.20 2.44 4.45
CA ALA A 55 -3.76 2.65 4.43
C ALA A 55 -3.07 2.04 5.65
N GLU A 56 -3.68 2.11 6.84
CA GLU A 56 -3.18 1.44 8.05
C GLU A 56 -3.18 -0.08 7.86
N GLU A 57 -4.29 -0.67 7.40
CA GLU A 57 -4.39 -2.12 7.12
C GLU A 57 -3.35 -2.60 6.09
N LEU A 58 -3.14 -1.83 5.01
CA LEU A 58 -2.13 -2.16 4.00
C LEU A 58 -0.70 -2.01 4.51
N LEU A 59 -0.44 -1.04 5.37
CA LEU A 59 0.88 -0.85 5.96
C LEU A 59 1.20 -2.01 6.91
N ASP A 60 0.23 -2.46 7.70
CA ASP A 60 0.36 -3.63 8.57
C ASP A 60 0.66 -4.89 7.75
N LEU A 61 -0.11 -5.15 6.68
CA LEU A 61 0.17 -6.25 5.76
C LEU A 61 1.57 -6.16 5.13
N ALA A 62 1.99 -4.97 4.71
CA ALA A 62 3.33 -4.77 4.14
C ALA A 62 4.45 -4.99 5.17
N ASN A 63 4.20 -4.70 6.45
CA ASN A 63 5.14 -4.98 7.53
C ASN A 63 5.24 -6.49 7.77
N GLU A 64 4.11 -7.20 7.83
CA GLU A 64 4.06 -8.65 8.00
C GLU A 64 4.80 -9.37 6.87
N LEU A 65 4.47 -9.07 5.61
CA LEU A 65 5.13 -9.67 4.44
C LEU A 65 6.60 -9.26 4.30
N GLY A 66 6.96 -8.06 4.75
CA GLY A 66 8.33 -7.57 4.77
C GLY A 66 9.23 -8.33 5.74
N GLN A 67 8.66 -8.77 6.87
CA GLN A 67 9.35 -9.53 7.92
C GLN A 67 9.32 -11.05 7.68
N ASP A 68 8.41 -11.54 6.84
CA ASP A 68 8.33 -12.96 6.51
C ASP A 68 9.41 -13.36 5.49
N ASP A 69 10.42 -14.09 5.96
CA ASP A 69 11.52 -14.61 5.12
C ASP A 69 11.07 -15.65 4.07
N SER A 70 9.88 -16.27 4.25
CA SER A 70 9.31 -17.19 3.27
C SER A 70 8.66 -16.47 2.08
N VAL A 71 8.36 -15.18 2.24
CA VAL A 71 7.79 -14.33 1.19
C VAL A 71 8.93 -13.65 0.43
N SER A 72 9.02 -13.93 -0.86
CA SER A 72 9.90 -13.21 -1.78
C SER A 72 9.35 -11.83 -2.10
N ARG A 73 10.23 -10.92 -2.55
CA ARG A 73 9.84 -9.60 -3.07
C ARG A 73 8.72 -9.69 -4.11
N THR A 74 8.76 -10.67 -5.01
CA THR A 74 7.76 -10.84 -6.06
C THR A 74 6.40 -11.22 -5.48
N GLN A 75 6.38 -12.17 -4.53
CA GLN A 75 5.16 -12.58 -3.83
C GLN A 75 4.58 -11.45 -2.98
N MET A 76 5.41 -10.57 -2.42
CA MET A 76 4.94 -9.38 -1.72
C MET A 76 4.20 -8.38 -2.62
N LYS A 77 4.37 -8.47 -3.96
CA LYS A 77 3.61 -7.66 -4.93
C LYS A 77 2.34 -8.35 -5.43
N ASP A 78 2.14 -9.64 -5.16
CA ASP A 78 0.99 -10.44 -5.60
C ASP A 78 -0.15 -10.35 -4.57
#